data_AF-A0A4Y9ESH5-F1
#
_entry.id   AF-A0A4Y9ESH5-F1
#
_cell.length_a   1.000
_cell.length_b   1.000
_cell.length_c   1.000
_cell.angle_alpha   90.00
_cell.angle_beta   90.00
_cell.angle_gamma   90.00
#
_symmetry.space_group_name_H-M   'P 1'
#
loop_
_entity.id
_entity.type
_entity.pdbx_description
1 polymer ?
#
loop_
_entity_poly.entity_id
_entity_poly.type
_entity_poly.pdbx_seq_one_letter_code
_entity_poly.pdbx_strand_id
1 'polypeptide(L)'
;MEAAPDPAPDTSTPIPVLFKRLLSDGELLARAELRLAQAQVTSQARAAVPGLIAILVGGVFVLASLFTLLAALIGWLTPSLGAGNAALVVTLGTAAVGGIAIALGSHHLNKRAVVPPVRHLPDLTGPTPQEEVK
;
A
#
# COMPACT_ATOMS: atom_id res chain seq x y z
N MET A 1 65.40 15.66 -11.31
CA MET A 1 64.09 14.99 -11.28
C MET A 1 63.64 15.06 -9.83
N GLU A 2 63.09 16.21 -9.45
CA GLU A 2 62.74 16.52 -8.05
C GLU A 2 61.39 15.88 -7.76
N ALA A 3 61.38 14.89 -6.87
CA ALA A 3 60.18 14.21 -6.45
C ALA A 3 59.26 15.21 -5.76
N ALA A 4 58.03 15.35 -6.26
CA ALA A 4 57.01 16.17 -5.64
C ALA A 4 56.80 15.70 -4.19
N PRO A 5 56.73 16.61 -3.20
CA PRO A 5 56.51 16.22 -1.82
C PRO A 5 55.15 15.52 -1.69
N ASP A 6 55.21 14.30 -1.17
CA ASP A 6 54.08 13.48 -0.76
C ASP A 6 53.24 14.27 0.27
N PRO A 7 51.92 14.47 0.09
CA PRO A 7 51.10 15.12 1.10
C PRO A 7 51.05 14.23 2.34
N ALA A 8 51.91 14.53 3.32
CA ALA A 8 51.88 13.89 4.62
C ALA A 8 50.47 13.97 5.22
N PRO A 9 49.94 12.89 5.79
CA PRO A 9 48.65 12.93 6.48
C PRO A 9 48.78 13.84 7.71
N ASP A 10 48.18 15.03 7.62
CA ASP A 10 48.07 15.98 8.72
C ASP A 10 47.37 15.31 9.92
N THR A 11 48.19 14.82 10.85
CA THR A 11 47.78 14.10 12.08
C THR A 11 47.08 15.03 13.08
N SER A 12 46.91 16.30 12.73
CA SER A 12 46.34 17.37 13.54
C SER A 12 44.86 17.63 13.22
N THR A 13 44.13 16.69 12.63
CA THR A 13 42.68 16.86 12.46
C THR A 13 41.99 16.58 13.80
N PRO A 14 41.34 17.58 14.43
CA PRO A 14 40.70 17.37 15.73
C PRO A 14 39.61 16.31 15.62
N ILE A 15 39.53 15.37 16.56
CA ILE A 15 38.40 14.43 16.72
C ILE A 15 37.01 15.10 16.59
N PRO A 16 36.77 16.33 17.09
CA PRO A 16 35.52 17.05 16.84
C PRO A 16 35.19 17.28 15.36
N VAL A 17 36.18 17.42 14.49
CA VAL A 17 36.01 17.61 13.04
C VAL A 17 35.50 16.33 12.36
N LEU A 18 35.94 15.16 12.81
CA LEU A 18 35.46 13.86 12.31
C LEU A 18 34.01 13.60 12.72
N PHE A 19 33.65 13.91 13.97
CA PHE A 19 32.26 13.83 14.44
C PHE A 19 31.33 14.77 13.69
N LYS A 20 31.78 16.01 13.43
CA LYS A 20 31.03 16.98 12.63
C LYS A 20 30.81 16.47 11.21
N ARG A 21 31.79 15.77 10.64
CA ARG A 21 31.71 15.18 9.30
C ARG A 21 30.75 13.99 9.24
N LEU A 22 30.82 13.06 10.20
CA LEU A 22 29.86 11.95 10.34
C LEU A 22 28.41 12.43 10.53
N LEU A 23 28.22 13.48 11.32
CA LEU A 23 26.90 14.06 11.53
C LEU A 23 26.36 14.72 10.25
N SER A 24 27.23 15.44 9.53
CA SER A 24 26.92 16.01 8.22
C SER A 24 26.59 14.94 7.18
N ASP A 25 27.33 13.84 7.15
CA ASP A 25 27.10 12.73 6.22
C ASP A 25 25.81 11.97 6.57
N GLY A 26 25.52 11.77 7.86
CA GLY A 26 24.26 11.19 8.33
C GLY A 26 23.04 12.06 8.01
N GLU A 27 23.17 13.39 8.10
CA GLU A 27 22.12 14.33 7.70
C GLU A 27 21.85 14.28 6.18
N LEU A 28 22.90 14.16 5.36
CA LEU A 28 22.77 13.98 3.92
C LEU A 28 22.07 12.67 3.58
N LEU A 29 22.42 11.58 4.27
CA LEU A 29 21.80 10.27 4.06
C LEU A 29 20.33 10.25 4.48
N ALA A 30 20.01 10.82 5.65
CA ALA A 30 18.63 10.94 6.12
C ALA A 30 17.76 11.74 5.14
N ARG A 31 18.28 12.85 4.59
CA ARG A 31 17.59 13.62 3.54
C ARG A 31 17.42 12.82 2.25
N ALA A 32 18.41 12.02 1.87
CA ALA A 32 18.33 11.17 0.69
C ALA A 32 17.27 10.07 0.86
N GLU A 33 17.22 9.39 2.01
CA GLU A 33 16.18 8.41 2.32
C GLU A 33 14.79 9.04 2.37
N LEU A 34 14.65 10.23 2.96
CA LEU A 34 13.39 10.99 2.95
C LEU A 34 12.93 11.31 1.52
N ARG A 35 13.84 11.77 0.65
CA ARG A 35 13.53 12.04 -0.76
C ARG A 35 13.13 10.76 -1.50
N LEU A 36 13.81 9.65 -1.23
CA LEU A 36 13.54 8.37 -1.87
C LEU A 36 12.20 7.78 -1.39
N ALA A 37 11.92 7.85 -0.09
CA ALA A 37 10.63 7.48 0.48
C ALA A 37 9.50 8.35 -0.10
N GLN A 38 9.70 9.67 -0.23
CA GLN A 38 8.72 10.56 -0.84
C GLN A 38 8.49 10.23 -2.33
N ALA A 39 9.55 9.95 -3.08
CA ALA A 39 9.45 9.52 -4.48
C ALA A 39 8.71 8.18 -4.62
N GLN A 40 8.95 7.24 -3.71
CA GLN A 40 8.31 5.93 -3.72
C GLN A 40 6.83 5.98 -3.29
N VAL A 41 6.48 6.84 -2.33
CA VAL A 41 5.07 7.06 -1.96
C VAL A 41 4.32 7.74 -3.10
N THR A 42 4.92 8.76 -3.72
CA THR A 42 4.27 9.49 -4.83
C THR A 42 4.13 8.62 -6.08
N SER A 43 5.12 7.77 -6.41
CA SER A 43 5.02 6.85 -7.54
C SER A 43 3.95 5.78 -7.30
N GLN A 44 3.88 5.20 -6.10
CA GLN A 44 2.84 4.25 -5.73
C GLN A 44 1.45 4.88 -5.76
N ALA A 45 1.30 6.10 -5.21
CA ALA A 45 0.04 6.81 -5.25
C ALA A 45 -0.41 7.07 -6.69
N ARG A 46 0.51 7.52 -7.57
CA ARG A 46 0.21 7.82 -8.97
C ARG A 46 -0.13 6.56 -9.77
N ALA A 47 0.50 5.43 -9.46
CA ALA A 47 0.16 4.13 -10.03
C ALA A 47 -1.21 3.61 -9.56
N ALA A 48 -1.64 3.97 -8.35
CA ALA A 48 -2.94 3.58 -7.80
C ALA A 48 -4.12 4.41 -8.35
N VAL A 49 -3.88 5.65 -8.81
CA VAL A 49 -4.92 6.53 -9.39
C VAL A 49 -5.79 5.86 -10.46
N PRO A 50 -5.25 5.27 -11.54
CA PRO A 50 -6.08 4.64 -12.57
C PRO A 50 -6.89 3.47 -12.02
N GLY A 51 -6.32 2.69 -11.10
CA GLY A 51 -7.03 1.60 -10.42
C GLY A 51 -8.21 2.12 -9.59
N LEU A 52 -8.01 3.20 -8.85
CA LEU A 52 -9.08 3.84 -8.07
C LEU A 52 -10.20 4.38 -8.96
N ILE A 53 -9.85 5.02 -10.09
CA ILE A 53 -10.84 5.49 -11.07
C ILE A 53 -11.64 4.30 -11.63
N ALA A 54 -10.96 3.21 -12.00
CA ALA A 54 -11.62 2.01 -12.52
C ALA A 54 -12.57 1.38 -11.46
N ILE A 55 -12.16 1.32 -10.20
CA ILE A 55 -12.99 0.85 -9.09
C ILE A 55 -14.22 1.75 -8.90
N LEU A 56 -14.06 3.07 -8.95
CA LEU A 56 -15.17 4.01 -8.82
C LEU A 56 -16.17 3.88 -9.97
N VAL A 57 -15.69 3.87 -11.22
CA VAL A 57 -16.55 3.72 -12.41
C VAL A 57 -17.24 2.37 -12.40
N GLY A 58 -16.50 1.28 -12.17
CA GLY A 58 -17.07 -0.06 -12.06
C GLY A 58 -18.06 -0.17 -10.91
N GLY A 59 -17.77 0.43 -9.76
CA GLY A 59 -18.66 0.47 -8.61
C GLY A 59 -19.98 1.16 -8.90
N VAL A 60 -19.97 2.29 -9.63
CA VAL A 60 -21.20 2.97 -10.09
C VAL A 60 -22.01 2.06 -11.00
N PHE A 61 -21.36 1.38 -11.96
CA PHE A 61 -22.05 0.45 -12.87
C PHE A 61 -22.66 -0.74 -12.15
N VAL A 62 -21.91 -1.36 -11.23
CA VAL A 62 -22.40 -2.47 -10.41
C VAL A 62 -23.59 -2.01 -9.57
N LEU A 63 -23.51 -0.83 -8.93
CA LEU A 63 -24.61 -0.29 -8.14
C LEU A 63 -25.85 0.01 -9.00
N ALA A 64 -25.69 0.61 -10.17
CA ALA A 64 -26.78 0.84 -11.12
C ALA A 64 -27.43 -0.48 -11.56
N SER A 65 -26.62 -1.48 -11.91
CA SER A 65 -27.10 -2.81 -12.30
C SER A 65 -27.86 -3.50 -11.16
N LEU A 66 -27.43 -3.31 -9.91
CA LEU A 66 -28.13 -3.84 -8.74
C LEU A 66 -29.51 -3.21 -8.60
N PHE A 67 -29.65 -1.89 -8.73
CA PHE A 67 -30.97 -1.25 -8.71
C PHE A 67 -31.88 -1.73 -9.83
N THR A 68 -31.36 -1.86 -11.05
CA THR A 68 -32.10 -2.41 -12.18
C THR A 68 -32.54 -3.86 -11.92
N LEU A 69 -31.66 -4.69 -11.35
CA LEU A 69 -31.96 -6.08 -11.01
C LEU A 69 -33.05 -6.18 -9.93
N LEU A 70 -32.98 -5.36 -8.88
CA LEU A 70 -33.99 -5.32 -7.82
C LEU A 70 -35.35 -4.86 -8.38
N ALA A 71 -35.36 -3.84 -9.23
CA ALA A 71 -36.58 -3.37 -9.89
C ALA A 71 -37.19 -4.46 -10.80
N ALA A 72 -36.36 -5.16 -11.57
CA ALA A 72 -36.79 -6.29 -12.40
C ALA A 72 -37.36 -7.43 -11.55
N LEU A 73 -36.74 -7.74 -10.41
CA LEU A 73 -37.21 -8.76 -9.48
C LEU A 73 -38.57 -8.42 -8.87
N ILE A 74 -38.78 -7.15 -8.49
CA ILE A 74 -40.08 -6.66 -8.01
C ILE A 74 -41.12 -6.78 -9.12
N GLY A 75 -40.79 -6.37 -10.34
CA GLY A 75 -41.67 -6.49 -11.51
C GLY A 75 -42.06 -7.95 -11.78
N TRP A 76 -41.11 -8.89 -11.63
CA TRP A 76 -41.35 -10.32 -11.78
C TRP A 76 -42.24 -10.91 -10.69
N LEU A 77 -42.12 -10.45 -9.43
CA LEU A 77 -42.97 -10.88 -8.31
C LEU A 77 -44.37 -10.22 -8.29
N THR A 78 -44.53 -9.11 -9.01
CA THR A 78 -45.75 -8.30 -8.98
C THR A 78 -47.01 -9.09 -9.36
N PRO A 79 -47.03 -9.95 -10.39
CA PRO A 79 -48.23 -10.71 -10.75
C PRO A 79 -48.72 -11.68 -9.66
N SER A 80 -47.82 -12.15 -8.79
CA SER A 80 -48.16 -13.12 -7.73
C SER A 80 -48.53 -12.46 -6.41
N LEU A 81 -47.89 -11.35 -6.06
CA LEU A 81 -47.98 -10.74 -4.72
C LEU A 81 -48.60 -9.33 -4.74
N GLY A 82 -48.73 -8.71 -5.90
CA GLY A 82 -48.98 -7.28 -6.04
C GLY A 82 -47.72 -6.45 -5.80
N ALA A 83 -47.69 -5.24 -6.38
CA ALA A 83 -46.49 -4.39 -6.41
C ALA A 83 -45.97 -4.02 -5.01
N GLY A 84 -46.88 -3.73 -4.06
CA GLY A 84 -46.52 -3.35 -2.69
C GLY A 84 -45.85 -4.49 -1.93
N ASN A 85 -46.46 -5.69 -1.93
CA ASN A 85 -45.92 -6.83 -1.20
C ASN A 85 -44.62 -7.35 -1.83
N ALA A 86 -44.53 -7.33 -3.16
CA ALA A 86 -43.29 -7.67 -3.88
C ALA A 86 -42.12 -6.77 -3.46
N ALA A 87 -42.35 -5.45 -3.39
CA ALA A 87 -41.33 -4.49 -2.95
C ALA A 87 -40.88 -4.75 -1.51
N LEU A 88 -41.82 -5.02 -0.58
CA LEU A 88 -41.47 -5.33 0.81
C LEU A 88 -40.63 -6.60 0.94
N VAL A 89 -41.03 -7.69 0.28
CA VAL A 89 -40.30 -8.97 0.34
C VAL A 89 -38.90 -8.83 -0.23
N VAL A 90 -38.74 -8.19 -1.40
CA VAL A 90 -37.43 -7.99 -2.03
C VAL A 90 -36.54 -7.08 -1.16
N THR A 91 -37.11 -6.03 -0.57
CA THR A 91 -36.36 -5.13 0.32
C THR A 91 -35.88 -5.86 1.56
N LEU A 92 -36.75 -6.63 2.21
CA LEU A 92 -36.41 -7.38 3.42
C LEU A 92 -35.35 -8.45 3.14
N GLY A 93 -35.49 -9.18 2.02
CA GLY A 93 -34.52 -10.18 1.58
C GLY A 93 -33.15 -9.55 1.27
N THR A 94 -33.13 -8.46 0.53
CA THR A 94 -31.87 -7.75 0.19
C THR A 94 -31.22 -7.15 1.43
N ALA A 95 -32.00 -6.60 2.36
CA ALA A 95 -31.51 -6.08 3.63
C ALA A 95 -30.88 -7.17 4.50
N ALA A 96 -31.45 -8.38 4.53
CA ALA A 96 -30.88 -9.52 5.24
C ALA A 96 -29.52 -9.92 4.64
N VAL A 97 -29.44 -10.06 3.31
CA VAL A 97 -28.18 -10.40 2.60
C VAL A 97 -27.13 -9.31 2.82
N GLY A 98 -27.52 -8.03 2.68
CA GLY A 98 -26.63 -6.89 2.92
C GLY A 98 -26.13 -6.83 4.37
N GLY A 99 -27.00 -7.09 5.35
CA GLY A 99 -26.63 -7.15 6.76
C GLY A 99 -25.59 -8.25 7.04
N ILE A 100 -25.77 -9.44 6.47
CA ILE A 100 -24.81 -10.55 6.60
C ILE A 100 -23.47 -10.17 5.96
N ALA A 101 -23.49 -9.58 4.75
CA ALA A 101 -22.27 -9.15 4.07
C ALA A 101 -21.50 -8.09 4.88
N ILE A 102 -22.21 -7.13 5.48
CA ILE A 102 -21.61 -6.11 6.36
C ILE A 102 -21.01 -6.76 7.62
N ALA A 103 -21.72 -7.69 8.25
CA ALA A 103 -21.22 -8.41 9.43
C ALA A 103 -19.96 -9.23 9.11
N LEU A 104 -19.95 -9.95 8.00
CA LEU A 104 -18.76 -10.69 7.56
C LEU A 104 -17.60 -9.74 7.25
N GLY A 105 -17.85 -8.65 6.51
CA GLY A 105 -16.84 -7.67 6.18
C GLY A 105 -16.20 -7.03 7.42
N SER A 106 -17.02 -6.59 8.38
CA SER A 106 -16.54 -5.99 9.63
C SER A 106 -15.71 -6.98 10.46
N HIS A 107 -16.10 -8.26 10.51
CA HIS A 107 -15.32 -9.31 11.15
C HIS A 107 -13.93 -9.52 10.52
N HIS A 108 -13.78 -9.36 9.21
CA HIS A 108 -12.50 -9.52 8.52
C HIS A 108 -11.58 -8.31 8.70
N LEU A 109 -12.13 -7.10 8.73
CA LEU A 109 -11.37 -5.88 8.97
C LEU A 109 -10.80 -5.86 10.40
N ASN A 110 -11.56 -6.34 11.37
CA ASN A 110 -11.12 -6.43 12.76
C ASN A 110 -9.90 -7.37 12.95
N LYS A 111 -9.73 -8.37 12.06
CA LYS A 111 -8.60 -9.33 12.12
C LYS A 111 -7.34 -8.86 11.39
N ARG A 112 -7.43 -7.83 10.54
CA ARG A 112 -6.33 -7.37 9.67
C ARG A 112 -5.81 -5.99 10.03
N ALA A 113 -6.03 -5.55 11.27
CA ALA A 113 -5.50 -4.29 11.77
C ALA A 113 -3.96 -4.30 11.73
N VAL A 114 -3.43 -3.76 10.63
CA VAL A 114 -2.08 -3.20 10.43
C VAL A 114 -0.91 -4.18 10.64
N VAL A 115 -0.48 -4.84 9.56
CA VAL A 115 0.91 -5.31 9.43
C VAL A 115 1.65 -4.22 8.63
N PRO A 116 2.64 -3.52 9.21
CA PRO A 116 3.45 -2.56 8.46
C PRO A 116 4.23 -3.27 7.34
N PRO A 117 4.52 -2.60 6.21
CA PRO A 117 5.37 -3.15 5.16
C PRO A 117 6.69 -3.65 5.74
N VAL A 118 6.94 -4.97 5.66
CA VAL A 118 8.21 -5.56 6.06
C VAL A 118 9.26 -5.12 5.04
N ARG A 119 10.27 -4.38 5.49
CA ARG A 119 11.41 -3.97 4.67
C ARG A 119 12.09 -5.24 4.15
N HIS A 120 12.02 -5.51 2.85
CA HIS A 120 12.91 -6.46 2.20
C HIS A 120 14.33 -5.88 2.28
N LEU A 121 15.09 -6.35 3.27
CA LEU A 121 16.53 -6.15 3.28
C LEU A 121 17.11 -6.95 2.10
N PRO A 122 18.08 -6.40 1.34
CA PRO A 122 18.91 -7.21 0.45
C PRO A 122 19.45 -8.39 1.25
N ASP A 123 19.39 -9.59 0.70
CA ASP A 123 19.97 -10.76 1.32
C ASP A 123 21.49 -10.55 1.39
N LEU A 124 21.98 -10.11 2.56
CA LEU A 124 23.42 -10.02 2.81
C LEU A 124 24.09 -11.39 2.93
N THR A 125 23.38 -12.47 2.60
CA THR A 125 23.99 -13.70 2.10
C THR A 125 24.55 -13.45 0.71
N GLY A 126 25.59 -12.61 0.64
CA GLY A 126 26.58 -12.76 -0.41
C GLY A 126 27.05 -14.22 -0.46
N PRO A 127 27.62 -14.67 -1.59
CA PRO A 127 28.10 -16.04 -1.69
C PRO A 127 28.99 -16.32 -0.49
N THR A 128 28.62 -17.31 0.34
CA THR A 128 29.53 -17.91 1.31
C THR A 128 30.82 -18.16 0.55
N PRO A 129 31.98 -17.60 0.96
CA PRO A 129 33.26 -17.95 0.36
C PRO A 129 33.31 -19.47 0.34
N GLN A 130 33.22 -20.03 -0.88
CA GLN A 130 33.35 -21.45 -1.10
C GLN A 130 34.65 -21.82 -0.42
N GLU A 131 34.50 -22.73 0.53
CA GLU A 131 35.52 -23.40 1.29
C GLU A 131 36.58 -23.91 0.31
N GLU A 132 37.62 -23.10 0.09
CA GLU A 132 38.84 -23.49 -0.60
C GLU A 132 39.63 -24.39 0.34
N VAL A 133 39.14 -25.61 0.57
CA VAL A 133 39.92 -26.73 1.09
C VAL A 133 39.32 -28.02 0.54
N LYS A 134 39.85 -28.48 -0.61
CA LYS A 134 40.61 -29.74 -0.69
C LYS A 134 41.04 -30.05 -2.12
#